data_AF-A0ABD5SS29-F1
#
_entry.id   AF-A0ABD5SS29-F1
#
_cell.length_a   1.000
_cell.length_b   1.000
_cell.length_c   1.000
_cell.angle_alpha   90.00
_cell.angle_beta   90.00
_cell.angle_gamma   90.00
#
_symmetry.space_group_name_H-M   'P 1'
#
loop_
_entity.id
_entity.type
_entity.pdbx_description
1 polymer ?
#
loop_
_entity_poly.entity_id
_entity_poly.type
_entity_poly.pdbx_seq_one_letter_code
_entity_poly.pdbx_strand_id
1 'polypeptide(L)'
;MSTGVVTAARVTHDSGSVDQLAAASPESQEAAVRELLTVPDIEEAYVLSTCNRVEAYVVGSDHSVGRAALAEFFSGIDDEAVVTTDHDESLRHLLRVAAGLESVILGEDQIIGQVRTAYEDARDAGGIASMLEA
;
A
#
# COMPACT_ATOMS: atom_id res chain seq x y z
N MET A 1 20.65 12.44 6.21
CA MET A 1 19.34 11.80 6.32
C MET A 1 18.69 12.05 4.97
N SER A 2 18.72 11.06 4.08
CA SER A 2 17.97 11.18 2.83
C SER A 2 16.49 11.19 3.24
N THR A 3 15.76 12.24 2.87
CA THR A 3 14.31 12.26 3.11
C THR A 3 13.70 11.37 2.03
N GLY A 4 13.42 10.10 2.37
CA GLY A 4 12.76 9.18 1.44
C GLY A 4 11.41 9.73 0.99
N VAL A 5 10.99 9.38 -0.22
CA VAL A 5 9.69 9.78 -0.76
C VAL A 5 8.75 8.59 -0.78
N VAL A 6 7.52 8.84 -0.34
CA VAL A 6 6.44 7.86 -0.40
C VAL A 6 5.92 7.75 -1.83
N THR A 7 5.72 6.52 -2.29
CA THR A 7 4.96 6.21 -3.51
C THR A 7 3.97 5.12 -3.13
N ALA A 8 2.77 5.13 -3.71
CA ALA A 8 1.79 4.09 -3.49
C ALA A 8 1.15 3.62 -4.78
N ALA A 9 0.79 2.34 -4.82
CA ALA A 9 -0.02 1.75 -5.87
C ALA A 9 -1.15 0.94 -5.24
N ARG A 10 -2.31 0.94 -5.90
CA ARG A 10 -3.52 0.31 -5.38
C ARG A 10 -4.39 -0.29 -6.48
N VAL A 11 -5.00 -1.41 -6.15
CA VAL A 11 -6.13 -2.01 -6.87
C VAL A 11 -7.31 -1.99 -5.90
N THR A 12 -8.45 -1.47 -6.34
CA THR A 12 -9.63 -1.29 -5.50
C THR A 12 -10.88 -1.76 -6.24
N HIS A 13 -11.99 -1.92 -5.53
CA HIS A 13 -13.28 -2.26 -6.14
C HIS A 13 -13.78 -1.23 -7.18
N ASP A 14 -13.29 0.01 -7.15
CA ASP A 14 -13.63 1.06 -8.11
C ASP A 14 -12.76 1.00 -9.38
N SER A 15 -11.51 0.56 -9.25
CA SER A 15 -10.54 0.54 -10.35
C SER A 15 -10.41 -0.83 -11.02
N GLY A 16 -10.70 -1.92 -10.31
CA GLY A 16 -10.51 -3.28 -10.80
C GLY A 16 -11.68 -4.23 -10.50
N SER A 17 -11.69 -5.36 -11.22
CA SER A 17 -12.64 -6.44 -11.03
C SER A 17 -12.31 -7.28 -9.79
N VAL A 18 -13.26 -8.14 -9.39
CA VAL A 18 -13.04 -9.11 -8.30
C VAL A 18 -11.86 -10.04 -8.60
N ASP A 19 -11.70 -10.46 -9.86
CA ASP A 19 -10.59 -11.33 -10.27
C ASP A 19 -9.24 -10.61 -10.15
N GLN A 20 -9.19 -9.32 -10.48
CA GLN A 20 -7.98 -8.49 -10.33
C GLN A 20 -7.64 -8.25 -8.85
N LEU A 21 -8.64 -7.99 -7.98
CA LEU A 21 -8.43 -7.89 -6.54
C LEU A 21 -7.91 -9.21 -5.95
N ALA A 22 -8.47 -10.34 -6.38
CA ALA A 22 -8.02 -11.66 -5.93
C ALA A 22 -6.58 -11.95 -6.39
N ALA A 23 -6.24 -11.59 -7.64
CA ALA A 23 -4.89 -11.74 -8.16
C ALA A 23 -3.87 -10.82 -7.48
N ALA A 24 -4.28 -9.61 -7.11
CA ALA A 24 -3.43 -8.65 -6.40
C ALA A 24 -3.25 -8.98 -4.90
N SER A 25 -4.13 -9.79 -4.33
CA SER A 25 -4.13 -10.07 -2.89
C SER A 25 -2.92 -10.92 -2.50
N PRO A 26 -2.07 -10.46 -1.57
CA PRO A 26 -0.93 -11.26 -1.11
C PRO A 26 -1.39 -12.41 -0.19
N GLU A 27 -0.52 -13.40 0.00
CA GLU A 27 -0.74 -14.49 0.97
C GLU A 27 -0.92 -13.95 2.39
N SER A 28 -0.11 -12.97 2.78
CA SER A 28 -0.26 -12.18 4.00
C SER A 28 0.36 -10.81 3.84
N GLN A 29 -0.10 -9.84 4.62
CA GLN A 29 0.42 -8.46 4.59
C GLN A 29 1.90 -8.44 5.02
N GLU A 30 2.29 -9.20 6.05
CA GLU A 30 3.69 -9.27 6.47
C GLU A 30 4.61 -9.84 5.38
N ALA A 31 4.18 -10.87 4.65
CA ALA A 31 4.98 -11.46 3.56
C ALA A 31 5.18 -10.45 2.43
N ALA A 32 4.12 -9.73 2.05
CA ALA A 32 4.19 -8.66 1.05
C ALA A 32 5.12 -7.52 1.47
N VAL A 33 5.06 -7.11 2.74
CA VAL A 33 5.99 -6.10 3.27
C VAL A 33 7.43 -6.60 3.19
N ARG A 34 7.73 -7.83 3.61
CA ARG A 34 9.08 -8.39 3.52
C ARG A 34 9.58 -8.48 2.09
N GLU A 35 8.72 -8.84 1.15
CA GLU A 35 9.03 -8.86 -0.28
C GLU A 35 9.43 -7.48 -0.80
N LEU A 36 8.63 -6.44 -0.51
CA LEU A 36 8.91 -5.06 -0.91
C LEU A 36 10.24 -4.56 -0.32
N LEU A 37 10.55 -4.93 0.93
CA LEU A 37 11.82 -4.59 1.58
C LEU A 37 13.04 -5.31 0.98
N THR A 38 12.86 -6.33 0.13
CA THR A 38 13.97 -6.93 -0.62
C THR A 38 14.40 -6.10 -1.83
N VAL A 39 13.55 -5.16 -2.27
CA VAL A 39 13.85 -4.29 -3.41
C VAL A 39 14.92 -3.27 -2.99
N PRO A 40 16.01 -3.12 -3.74
CA PRO A 40 17.04 -2.13 -3.45
C PRO A 40 16.47 -0.71 -3.36
N ASP A 41 16.98 0.07 -2.41
CA ASP A 41 16.59 1.46 -2.16
C ASP A 41 15.13 1.67 -1.69
N ILE A 42 14.44 0.60 -1.29
CA ILE A 42 13.21 0.67 -0.48
C ILE A 42 13.56 0.52 1.00
N GLU A 43 13.21 1.53 1.79
CA GLU A 43 13.56 1.61 3.22
C GLU A 43 12.38 1.27 4.14
N GLU A 44 11.15 1.55 3.69
CA GLU A 44 9.93 1.29 4.44
C GLU A 44 8.84 0.78 3.49
N ALA A 45 7.97 -0.08 3.98
CA ALA A 45 6.85 -0.62 3.25
C ALA A 45 5.65 -0.89 4.16
N TYR A 46 4.46 -0.56 3.65
CA TYR A 46 3.18 -0.81 4.31
C TYR A 46 2.20 -1.37 3.27
N VAL A 47 1.50 -2.45 3.62
CA VAL A 47 0.53 -3.11 2.74
C VAL A 47 -0.80 -3.27 3.46
N LEU A 48 -1.86 -2.75 2.85
CA LEU A 48 -3.24 -2.92 3.30
C LEU A 48 -3.97 -3.82 2.30
N SER A 49 -4.32 -5.03 2.73
CA SER A 49 -5.09 -5.97 1.93
C SER A 49 -6.40 -6.32 2.63
N THR A 50 -7.50 -6.07 1.92
CA THR A 50 -8.87 -6.35 2.36
C THR A 50 -9.65 -6.97 1.21
N CYS A 51 -10.93 -7.29 1.41
CA CYS A 51 -11.80 -7.74 0.32
C CYS A 51 -12.06 -6.68 -0.77
N ASN A 52 -11.89 -5.39 -0.47
CA ASN A 52 -12.26 -4.30 -1.37
C ASN A 52 -11.07 -3.52 -1.92
N ARG A 53 -9.86 -3.77 -1.40
CA ARG A 53 -8.63 -3.08 -1.80
C ARG A 53 -7.38 -3.88 -1.46
N VAL A 54 -6.40 -3.75 -2.33
CA VAL A 54 -5.00 -4.06 -2.08
C VAL A 54 -4.22 -2.79 -2.36
N GLU A 55 -3.55 -2.26 -1.34
CA GLU A 55 -2.75 -1.05 -1.43
C GLU A 55 -1.36 -1.31 -0.87
N ALA A 56 -0.33 -0.88 -1.59
CA ALA A 56 1.06 -0.93 -1.16
C ALA A 56 1.65 0.47 -1.18
N TYR A 57 2.33 0.83 -0.10
CA TYR A 57 2.99 2.11 0.12
C TYR A 57 4.45 1.82 0.42
N VAL A 58 5.36 2.48 -0.30
CA VAL A 58 6.79 2.29 -0.12
C VAL A 58 7.49 3.63 0.04
N VAL A 59 8.56 3.65 0.83
CA VAL A 59 9.47 4.78 0.97
C VAL A 59 10.75 4.43 0.24
N GLY A 60 11.02 5.15 -0.85
CA GLY A 60 12.22 4.97 -1.65
C GLY A 60 13.07 6.23 -1.69
N SER A 61 14.29 6.09 -2.24
CA SER A 61 15.20 7.23 -2.45
C SER A 61 14.63 8.28 -3.41
N ASP A 62 13.81 7.87 -4.38
CA ASP A 62 13.01 8.74 -5.24
C ASP A 62 11.74 8.01 -5.77
N HIS A 63 10.86 8.76 -6.47
CA HIS A 63 9.61 8.22 -7.01
C HIS A 63 9.80 7.12 -8.05
N SER A 64 10.88 7.15 -8.82
CA SER A 64 11.13 6.13 -9.84
C SER A 64 11.44 4.78 -9.21
N VAL A 65 12.19 4.76 -8.09
CA VAL A 65 12.44 3.56 -7.30
C VAL A 65 11.13 2.98 -6.75
N GLY A 66 10.34 3.83 -6.09
CA GLY A 66 9.05 3.41 -5.54
C GLY A 66 8.09 2.87 -6.60
N ARG A 67 7.98 3.55 -7.74
CA ARG A 67 7.14 3.11 -8.87
C ARG A 67 7.62 1.79 -9.47
N ALA A 68 8.93 1.57 -9.60
CA ALA A 68 9.47 0.33 -10.11
C ALA A 68 9.18 -0.85 -9.17
N ALA A 69 9.38 -0.66 -7.86
CA ALA A 69 9.06 -1.67 -6.85
C ALA A 69 7.57 -2.06 -6.89
N LEU A 70 6.69 -1.07 -7.00
CA LEU A 70 5.24 -1.28 -7.04
C LEU A 70 4.75 -1.88 -8.36
N ALA A 71 5.39 -1.55 -9.49
CA ALA A 71 5.09 -2.17 -10.77
C ALA A 71 5.43 -3.66 -10.79
N GLU A 72 6.53 -4.06 -10.15
CA GLU A 72 6.87 -5.47 -9.97
C GLU A 72 5.89 -6.17 -9.00
N PHE A 73 5.56 -5.52 -7.88
CA PHE A 73 4.62 -6.06 -6.89
C PHE A 73 3.22 -6.33 -7.46
N PHE A 74 2.72 -5.46 -8.34
CA PHE A 74 1.46 -5.65 -9.07
C PHE A 74 1.64 -6.28 -10.46
N SER A 75 2.77 -6.95 -10.71
CA SER A 75 3.01 -7.58 -12.00
C SER A 75 1.94 -8.63 -12.31
N GLY A 76 1.41 -8.59 -13.54
CA GLY A 76 0.32 -9.48 -13.97
C GLY A 76 -1.09 -8.96 -13.66
N ILE A 77 -1.24 -7.80 -13.03
CA ILE A 77 -2.49 -7.06 -12.99
C ILE A 77 -2.56 -6.13 -14.21
N ASP A 78 -3.75 -5.94 -14.78
CA ASP A 78 -3.93 -5.00 -15.88
C ASP A 78 -3.57 -3.57 -15.44
N ASP A 79 -2.74 -2.88 -16.24
CA ASP A 79 -2.26 -1.53 -15.93
C ASP A 79 -3.41 -0.51 -15.69
N GLU A 80 -4.56 -0.71 -16.33
CA GLU A 80 -5.74 0.17 -16.16
C GLU A 80 -6.39 0.03 -14.78
N ALA A 81 -6.18 -1.11 -14.09
CA ALA A 81 -6.74 -1.36 -12.77
C ALA A 81 -5.84 -0.85 -11.62
N VAL A 82 -4.54 -0.66 -11.90
CA VAL A 82 -3.54 -0.21 -10.93
C VAL A 82 -3.45 1.31 -10.94
N VAL A 83 -3.78 1.93 -9.80
CA VAL A 83 -3.66 3.38 -9.63
C VAL A 83 -2.41 3.69 -8.83
N THR A 84 -1.47 4.42 -9.43
CA THR A 84 -0.22 4.83 -8.79
C THR A 84 -0.24 6.31 -8.43
N THR A 85 0.23 6.64 -7.24
CA THR A 85 0.26 8.00 -6.70
C THR A 85 1.63 8.32 -6.13
N ASP A 86 2.02 9.59 -6.19
CA ASP A 86 3.26 10.10 -5.60
C ASP A 86 3.00 10.70 -4.20
N HIS A 87 4.08 11.10 -3.53
CA HIS A 87 4.18 11.47 -2.12
C HIS A 87 2.91 12.04 -1.48
N ASP A 88 2.54 13.27 -1.83
CA ASP A 88 1.47 13.96 -1.15
C ASP A 88 0.10 13.33 -1.41
N GLU A 89 -0.11 12.78 -2.62
CA GLU A 89 -1.37 12.13 -2.98
C GLU A 89 -1.51 10.78 -2.29
N SER A 90 -0.44 9.99 -2.22
CA SER A 90 -0.40 8.73 -1.49
C SER A 90 -0.72 8.94 -0.01
N LEU A 91 -0.06 9.90 0.64
CA LEU A 91 -0.28 10.17 2.06
C LEU A 91 -1.70 10.70 2.32
N ARG A 92 -2.21 11.61 1.47
CA ARG A 92 -3.60 12.08 1.59
C ARG A 92 -4.60 10.95 1.42
N HIS A 93 -4.36 10.03 0.48
CA HIS A 93 -5.22 8.87 0.29
C HIS A 93 -5.22 7.97 1.52
N LEU A 94 -4.04 7.61 2.06
CA LEU A 94 -3.94 6.78 3.26
C LEU A 94 -4.71 7.38 4.45
N LEU A 95 -4.60 8.69 4.66
CA LEU A 95 -5.35 9.39 5.69
C LEU A 95 -6.87 9.34 5.46
N ARG A 96 -7.32 9.43 4.20
CA ARG A 96 -8.74 9.30 3.84
C ARG A 96 -9.25 7.87 4.06
N VAL A 97 -8.44 6.85 3.75
CA VAL A 97 -8.73 5.44 4.04
C VAL A 97 -8.87 5.23 5.55
N ALA A 98 -7.90 5.71 6.34
CA ALA A 98 -7.94 5.63 7.80
C ALA A 98 -9.14 6.35 8.42
N ALA A 99 -9.58 7.46 7.81
CA ALA A 99 -10.78 8.19 8.20
C ALA A 99 -12.10 7.58 7.67
N GLY A 100 -12.04 6.45 6.94
CA GLY A 100 -13.19 5.77 6.35
C GLY A 100 -13.87 6.51 5.21
N LEU A 101 -13.22 7.53 4.64
CA LEU A 101 -13.73 8.33 3.51
C LEU A 101 -13.63 7.60 2.16
N GLU A 102 -12.84 6.53 2.12
CA GLU A 102 -12.65 5.65 0.95
C GLU A 102 -13.39 4.31 1.12
N SER A 103 -14.29 4.20 2.10
CA SER A 103 -15.02 2.96 2.33
C SER A 103 -16.28 2.85 1.48
N VAL A 104 -16.61 1.62 1.06
CA VAL A 104 -17.85 1.31 0.32
C VAL A 104 -19.07 1.73 1.14
N ILE A 105 -19.00 1.52 2.46
CA ILE A 105 -19.98 2.02 3.42
C ILE A 105 -19.34 3.17 4.19
N LEU A 106 -19.71 4.39 3.82
CA LEU A 106 -19.20 5.62 4.45
C LEU A 106 -19.41 5.57 5.97
N GLY A 107 -18.30 5.64 6.72
CA GLY A 107 -18.31 5.64 8.18
C GLY A 107 -18.35 4.26 8.85
N GLU A 108 -18.00 3.18 8.15
CA GLU A 108 -17.80 1.89 8.81
C GLU A 108 -16.54 1.91 9.72
N ASP A 109 -16.70 1.57 10.99
CA ASP A 109 -15.59 1.50 11.95
C ASP A 109 -14.61 0.33 11.66
N GLN A 110 -14.89 -0.51 10.67
CA GLN A 110 -14.05 -1.68 10.38
C GLN A 110 -12.75 -1.32 9.67
N ILE A 111 -12.73 -0.29 8.82
CA ILE A 111 -11.54 0.06 8.02
C ILE A 111 -10.40 0.60 8.88
N ILE A 112 -10.68 1.41 9.91
CA ILE A 112 -9.64 1.90 10.83
C ILE A 112 -8.99 0.76 11.61
N GLY A 113 -9.76 -0.27 11.95
CA GLY A 113 -9.26 -1.50 12.55
C GLY A 113 -8.32 -2.25 11.61
N GLN A 114 -8.70 -2.41 10.33
CA GLN A 114 -7.87 -3.05 9.31
C GLN A 114 -6.58 -2.27 9.03
N VAL A 115 -6.66 -0.93 8.95
CA VAL A 115 -5.49 -0.05 8.79
C VAL A 115 -4.51 -0.24 9.95
N ARG A 116 -5.03 -0.33 11.18
CA ARG A 116 -4.21 -0.57 12.38
C ARG A 116 -3.57 -1.97 12.36
N THR A 117 -4.31 -3.01 12.01
CA THR A 117 -3.74 -4.36 11.89
C THR A 117 -2.64 -4.41 10.83
N ALA A 118 -2.87 -3.81 9.65
CA ALA A 118 -1.84 -3.68 8.63
C ALA A 118 -0.59 -2.91 9.10
N TYR A 119 -0.77 -1.92 9.98
CA TYR A 119 0.35 -1.19 10.57
C TYR A 119 1.15 -2.05 11.53
N GLU A 120 0.47 -2.83 12.38
CA GLU A 120 1.09 -3.79 13.29
C GLU A 120 1.87 -4.86 12.50
N ASP A 121 1.26 -5.43 11.45
CA ASP A 121 1.91 -6.41 10.55
C ASP A 121 3.14 -5.82 9.86
N ALA A 122 3.05 -4.61 9.31
CA ALA A 122 4.16 -3.93 8.66
C ALA A 122 5.30 -3.64 9.67
N ARG A 123 4.96 -3.22 10.89
CA ARG A 123 5.93 -2.97 11.95
C ARG A 123 6.65 -4.24 12.36
N ASP A 124 5.93 -5.35 12.53
CA ASP A 124 6.48 -6.65 12.91
C ASP A 124 7.35 -7.25 11.78
N ALA A 125 7.05 -6.93 10.53
CA ALA A 125 7.88 -7.25 9.37
C ALA A 125 9.10 -6.32 9.21
N GLY A 126 9.23 -5.27 10.02
CA GLY A 126 10.33 -4.29 9.94
C GLY A 126 10.14 -3.22 8.85
N GLY A 127 8.93 -3.08 8.32
CA GLY A 127 8.60 -2.15 7.24
C GLY A 127 8.22 -0.73 7.69
N ILE A 128 8.19 -0.45 8.99
CA ILE A 128 7.89 0.87 9.52
C ILE A 128 9.15 1.46 10.16
N ALA A 129 9.56 2.64 9.68
CA ALA A 129 10.55 3.48 10.31
C ALA A 129 10.04 4.94 10.37
N SER A 130 10.92 5.93 10.26
CA SER A 130 10.59 7.31 10.58
C SER A 130 9.53 7.96 9.69
N MET A 131 9.35 7.50 8.44
CA MET A 131 8.47 8.14 7.47
C MET A 131 7.03 7.63 7.56
N LEU A 132 6.84 6.35 7.86
CA LEU A 132 5.53 5.71 8.05
C LEU A 132 5.16 5.48 9.52
N GLU A 133 5.91 6.04 10.47
CA GLU A 133 5.57 5.99 11.90
C GLU A 133 4.26 6.75 12.18
N ALA A 134 3.36 6.13 12.93
CA ALA A 134 2.02 6.65 13.27
C ALA A 134 2.02 7.62 14.46
#